data_AF-A0A966Y0K9-F1
#
_entry.id   AF-A0A966Y0K9-F1
#
_cell.length_a   1.000
_cell.length_b   1.000
_cell.length_c   1.000
_cell.angle_alpha   90.00
_cell.angle_beta   90.00
_cell.angle_gamma   90.00
#
_symmetry.space_group_name_H-M   'P 1'
#
loop_
_entity.id
_entity.type
_entity.pdbx_description
1 polymer ?
#
loop_
_entity_poly.entity_id
_entity_poly.type
_entity_poly.pdbx_seq_one_letter_code
_entity_poly.pdbx_strand_id
1 'polypeptide(L)'
;MTYRLWWTVGYVCTSEKEFLAAKHRLLPAAYEMLDDALRRANQVGQAGGVAWLIEGDDRTRLGREAITKTIAKRGAELSVQPATGNAGR
;
A
#
# COMPACT_ATOMS: atom_id res chain seq x y z
N MET A 1 -14.07 8.55 -2.20
CA MET A 1 -12.75 8.47 -1.57
C MET A 1 -12.04 7.28 -2.16
N THR A 2 -10.88 7.48 -2.77
CA THR A 2 -10.13 6.40 -3.39
C THR A 2 -8.65 6.61 -3.16
N TYR A 3 -8.01 5.57 -2.61
CA TYR A 3 -6.60 5.52 -2.31
C TYR A 3 -5.89 4.64 -3.34
N ARG A 4 -4.88 5.18 -4.01
CA ARG A 4 -4.06 4.46 -4.99
C ARG A 4 -2.75 4.06 -4.36
N LEU A 5 -2.43 2.78 -4.37
CA LEU A 5 -1.17 2.22 -3.90
C LEU A 5 -0.27 1.91 -5.10
N TRP A 6 0.97 2.39 -5.08
CA TRP A 6 2.03 1.94 -5.96
C TRP A 6 3.03 1.08 -5.18
N TRP A 7 3.36 -0.07 -5.76
CA TRP A 7 4.34 -0.99 -5.19
C TRP A 7 5.09 -1.73 -6.28
N THR A 8 6.23 -2.29 -5.91
CA THR A 8 7.01 -3.21 -6.76
C THR A 8 7.32 -4.49 -5.99
N VAL A 9 7.54 -5.58 -6.73
CA VAL A 9 8.02 -6.85 -6.17
C VAL A 9 9.37 -7.16 -6.80
N GLY A 10 10.34 -7.64 -6.00
CA GLY A 10 11.70 -7.90 -6.47
C GLY A 10 12.50 -6.62 -6.79
N TYR A 11 13.55 -6.76 -7.61
CA TYR A 11 14.53 -5.70 -7.92
C TYR A 11 14.06 -4.64 -8.93
N VAL A 12 12.76 -4.48 -9.14
CA VAL A 12 12.20 -3.55 -10.16
C VAL A 12 12.52 -2.09 -9.86
N CYS A 13 12.47 -1.71 -8.58
CA CYS A 13 12.96 -0.43 -8.09
C CYS A 13 13.68 -0.71 -6.78
N THR A 14 14.89 -0.20 -6.64
CA THR A 14 15.72 -0.36 -5.43
C THR A 14 15.80 0.92 -4.61
N SER A 15 15.46 2.07 -5.21
CA SER A 15 15.42 3.38 -4.55
C SER A 15 14.14 4.16 -4.85
N GLU A 16 13.82 5.13 -3.99
CA GLU A 16 12.68 6.03 -4.21
C GLU A 16 12.85 6.87 -5.48
N LYS A 17 14.09 7.25 -5.81
CA LYS A 17 14.42 7.96 -7.05
C LYS A 17 14.05 7.14 -8.29
N GLU A 18 14.44 5.87 -8.31
CA GLU A 18 14.08 4.93 -9.39
C GLU A 18 12.56 4.76 -9.49
N PHE A 19 11.89 4.58 -8.35
CA PHE A 19 10.44 4.51 -8.30
C PHE A 19 9.78 5.76 -8.89
N LEU A 20 10.19 6.97 -8.49
CA LEU A 20 9.60 8.21 -8.99
C LEU A 20 9.80 8.37 -10.50
N ALA A 21 10.97 7.99 -11.02
CA ALA A 21 11.24 7.98 -12.45
C ALA A 21 10.34 6.97 -13.19
N ALA A 22 10.08 5.80 -12.60
CA ALA A 22 9.27 4.74 -13.21
C ALA A 22 7.75 4.87 -12.93
N LYS A 23 7.32 5.70 -11.97
CA LYS A 23 5.93 5.78 -11.45
C LYS A 23 4.89 5.86 -12.56
N HIS A 24 5.15 6.67 -13.60
CA HIS A 24 4.25 6.88 -14.72
C HIS A 24 3.98 5.62 -15.56
N ARG A 25 4.83 4.59 -15.45
CA ARG A 25 4.72 3.30 -16.13
C ARG A 25 4.09 2.21 -15.25
N LEU A 26 3.96 2.48 -13.95
CA LEU A 26 3.43 1.53 -12.98
C LEU A 26 1.92 1.75 -12.82
N LEU A 27 1.17 0.65 -12.88
CA LEU A 27 -0.26 0.67 -12.62
C LEU A 27 -0.52 0.59 -11.11
N PRO A 28 -1.13 1.62 -10.48
CA PRO A 28 -1.55 1.51 -9.10
C PRO A 28 -2.77 0.61 -8.96
N ALA A 29 -2.95 -0.01 -7.78
CA ALA A 29 -4.26 -0.50 -7.39
C ALA A 29 -5.01 0.54 -6.57
N ALA A 30 -6.31 0.61 -6.81
CA ALA A 30 -7.24 1.47 -6.12
C ALA A 30 -7.92 0.72 -4.96
N TYR A 31 -8.13 1.44 -3.86
CA TYR A 31 -8.80 0.98 -2.65
C TYR A 31 -9.78 2.05 -2.20
N GLU A 32 -10.93 1.65 -1.67
CA GLU A 32 -11.93 2.59 -1.15
C GLU A 32 -11.54 3.14 0.24
N MET A 33 -10.79 2.35 1.03
CA MET A 33 -10.33 2.71 2.36
C MET A 33 -8.80 2.77 2.43
N LEU A 34 -8.28 3.75 3.18
CA LEU A 34 -6.84 3.88 3.41
C LEU A 34 -6.27 2.64 4.13
N ASP A 35 -7.02 2.10 5.09
CA ASP A 35 -6.60 0.92 5.84
C ASP A 35 -6.47 -0.32 4.93
N ASP A 36 -7.27 -0.44 3.86
CA ASP A 36 -7.12 -1.53 2.87
C ASP A 36 -5.84 -1.36 2.03
N ALA A 37 -5.53 -0.13 1.62
CA ALA A 37 -4.28 0.17 0.93
C ALA A 37 -3.06 -0.12 1.83
N LEU A 38 -3.13 0.24 3.11
CA LEU A 38 -2.10 -0.07 4.11
C LEU A 38 -1.98 -1.58 4.38
N ARG A 39 -3.11 -2.31 4.40
CA ARG A 39 -3.13 -3.77 4.48
C ARG A 39 -2.39 -4.39 3.32
N ARG A 40 -2.70 -3.95 2.10
CA ARG A 40 -2.00 -4.42 0.90
C ARG A 40 -0.52 -4.09 0.96
N ALA A 41 -0.16 -2.87 1.38
CA ALA A 41 1.23 -2.47 1.52
C ALA A 41 2.00 -3.38 2.50
N ASN A 42 1.37 -3.79 3.61
CA ASN A 42 1.95 -4.77 4.54
C ASN A 42 2.16 -6.13 3.86
N GLN A 43 1.13 -6.67 3.18
CA GLN A 43 1.24 -7.94 2.44
C GLN A 43 2.37 -7.92 1.39
N VAL A 44 2.51 -6.82 0.67
CA VAL A 44 3.60 -6.63 -0.30
C VAL A 44 4.96 -6.72 0.40
N GLY A 45 5.12 -6.06 1.55
CA GLY A 45 6.35 -6.14 2.34
C GLY A 45 6.67 -7.56 2.79
N GLN A 46 5.66 -8.30 3.28
CA GLN A 46 5.82 -9.71 3.68
C GLN A 46 6.19 -10.62 2.49
N ALA A 47 5.74 -10.28 1.27
CA ALA A 47 6.08 -11.00 0.04
C ALA A 47 7.43 -10.58 -0.57
N GLY A 48 8.24 -9.79 0.13
CA GLY A 48 9.55 -9.31 -0.36
C GLY A 48 9.47 -8.15 -1.37
N GLY A 49 8.33 -7.48 -1.46
CA GLY A 49 8.15 -6.27 -2.26
C GLY A 49 8.33 -4.98 -1.46
N VAL A 50 8.16 -3.84 -2.14
CA VAL A 50 8.25 -2.51 -1.55
C VAL A 50 7.01 -1.70 -1.92
N ALA A 51 6.28 -1.24 -0.89
CA ALA A 51 5.21 -0.26 -1.03
C ALA A 51 5.82 1.15 -1.05
N TRP A 52 5.67 1.84 -2.17
CA TRP A 52 6.34 3.13 -2.40
C TRP A 52 5.50 4.33 -2.03
N LEU A 53 4.20 4.26 -2.34
CA LEU A 53 3.34 5.43 -2.28
C LEU A 53 1.87 5.06 -2.16
N ILE A 54 1.15 5.76 -1.29
CA ILE A 54 -0.31 5.83 -1.29
C ILE A 54 -0.72 7.28 -1.56
N GLU A 55 -1.57 7.50 -2.58
CA GLU A 55 -2.18 8.81 -2.86
C GLU A 55 -3.71 8.69 -2.80
N GLY A 56 -4.34 9.51 -1.95
CA GLY A 56 -5.79 9.68 -1.90
C GLY A 56 -6.27 10.84 -2.79
N ASP A 57 -7.53 10.80 -3.20
CA ASP A 57 -8.26 11.92 -3.82
C ASP A 57 -8.44 13.12 -2.87
N ASP A 58 -8.27 12.89 -1.57
CA ASP A 58 -8.36 13.84 -0.46
C ASP A 58 -7.06 14.58 -0.11
N ARG A 59 -6.07 14.55 -1.02
CA ARG A 59 -4.70 15.06 -0.80
C ARG A 59 -3.87 14.24 0.19
N THR A 60 -4.37 13.10 0.69
CA THR A 60 -3.54 12.15 1.46
C THR A 60 -2.38 11.69 0.58
N ARG A 61 -1.16 11.79 1.10
CA ARG A 61 0.04 11.29 0.43
C ARG A 61 0.98 10.64 1.44
N LEU A 62 1.10 9.33 1.37
CA LEU A 62 2.00 8.56 2.23
C LEU A 62 3.14 7.99 1.39
N GLY A 63 4.35 8.51 1.56
CA GLY A 63 5.56 7.91 0.98
C GLY A 63 6.02 6.66 1.73
N ARG A 64 7.00 5.95 1.17
CA ARG A 64 7.55 4.69 1.69
C ARG A 64 7.82 4.72 3.19
N GLU A 65 8.48 5.76 3.68
CA GLU A 65 8.85 5.86 5.10
C GLU A 65 7.61 5.97 6.00
N ALA A 66 6.64 6.81 5.60
CA ALA A 66 5.38 6.98 6.33
C ALA A 66 4.55 5.69 6.31
N ILE A 67 4.48 5.00 5.17
CA ILE A 67 3.84 3.68 5.05
C ILE A 67 4.49 2.68 6.01
N THR A 68 5.83 2.59 5.99
CA THR A 68 6.60 1.67 6.83
C THR A 68 6.37 1.96 8.31
N LYS A 69 6.43 3.23 8.72
CA LYS A 69 6.17 3.65 10.10
C LYS A 69 4.74 3.33 10.55
N THR A 70 3.75 3.58 9.69
CA THR A 70 2.35 3.26 9.98
C THR A 70 2.13 1.75 10.12
N ILE A 71 2.71 0.94 9.24
CA ILE A 71 2.65 -0.52 9.33
C ILE A 71 3.39 -1.02 10.56
N ALA A 72 4.54 -0.46 10.91
CA ALA A 72 5.25 -0.85 12.14
C ALA A 72 4.41 -0.56 13.40
N LYS A 73 3.67 0.55 13.41
CA LYS A 73 2.81 0.95 14.53
C LYS A 73 1.49 0.18 14.61
N ARG A 74 0.83 -0.03 13.47
CA ARG A 74 -0.54 -0.58 13.37
C ARG A 74 -0.59 -1.97 12.71
N GLY A 75 0.56 -2.59 12.46
CA GLY A 75 0.65 -3.80 11.64
C GLY A 75 -0.16 -4.97 12.18
N ALA A 76 -0.28 -5.11 13.50
CA ALA A 76 -1.12 -6.11 14.13
C ALA A 76 -2.62 -5.88 13.82
N GLU A 77 -3.09 -4.63 13.92
CA GLU A 77 -4.47 -4.24 13.57
C GLU A 77 -4.76 -4.44 12.08
N LEU A 78 -3.78 -4.08 11.24
CA LEU A 78 -3.87 -4.25 9.79
C LEU A 78 -3.84 -5.73 9.38
N SER A 79 -3.21 -6.61 10.16
CA SER A 79 -3.16 -8.05 9.85
C SER A 79 -4.49 -8.76 10.10
N VAL A 80 -5.39 -8.15 10.88
CA VAL A 80 -6.77 -8.63 11.03
C VAL A 80 -7.51 -8.27 9.74
N GLN A 81 -7.79 -9.31 8.93
CA GLN A 81 -8.80 -9.20 7.89
C GLN A 81 -10.10 -8.78 8.60
N PRO A 82 -10.82 -7.74 8.12
CA PRO A 82 -12.16 -7.51 8.63
C PRO A 82 -12.89 -8.85 8.50
N ALA A 83 -13.53 -9.31 9.58
CA ALA A 83 -14.36 -10.49 9.50
C ALA A 83 -15.29 -10.25 8.32
N THR A 84 -15.06 -10.97 7.22
CA THR A 84 -16.00 -11.07 6.13
C THR A 84 -17.25 -11.60 6.79
N GLY A 85 -18.14 -10.68 7.15
CA GLY A 85 -19.45 -11.02 7.65
C GLY A 85 -20.05 -11.97 6.63
N ASN A 86 -20.56 -13.09 7.12
CA ASN A 86 -21.40 -14.01 6.38
C ASN A 86 -22.29 -13.25 5.39
N ALA A 87 -21.93 -13.27 4.11
CA ALA A 87 -22.90 -13.35 3.02
C ALA A 87 -22.88 -14.84 2.66
N GLY A 88 -23.77 -15.69 3.18
CA GLY A 88 -25.20 -15.48 3.18
C GLY A 88 -25.82 -15.90 1.84
N ARG A 89 -25.41 -17.02 1.25
CA ARG A 89 -26.27 -18.06 0.65
C ARG A 89 -25.45 -19.17 0.00
#